data_AF-A0AA44KU36-F1
#
_entry.id   AF-A0AA44KU36-F1
#
_cell.length_a   1.000
_cell.length_b   1.000
_cell.length_c   1.000
_cell.angle_alpha   90.00
_cell.angle_beta   90.00
_cell.angle_gamma   90.00
#
_symmetry.space_group_name_H-M   'P 1'
#
loop_
_entity.id
_entity.type
_entity.pdbx_description
1 polymer ?
#
loop_
_entity_poly.entity_id
_entity_poly.type
_entity_poly.pdbx_seq_one_letter_code
_entity_poly.pdbx_strand_id
1 'polypeptide(L)'
;MNNNVDYESIKDSVVYSFEEYAEDDGFTALQSAAKVFEEDWRELNYNDFTKTAYYICVAIECFKLKEIPDFIYGKLDFYINSIEFKGDANKEDIEQLLQDINNCRQLMKSKDYKVIESSLDAKSRIEYILSLKS
;
A
#
# COMPACT_ATOMS: atom_id res chain seq x y z
N MET A 1 17.16 0.25 -19.96
CA MET A 1 15.71 0.33 -19.75
C MET A 1 15.52 1.25 -18.56
N ASN A 2 14.98 2.45 -18.78
CA ASN A 2 14.52 3.29 -17.68
C ASN A 2 13.22 2.66 -17.19
N ASN A 3 13.29 1.84 -16.15
CA ASN A 3 12.08 1.44 -15.41
C ASN A 3 11.69 2.63 -14.53
N ASN A 4 11.16 3.69 -15.14
CA ASN A 4 10.38 4.65 -14.38
C ASN A 4 9.04 3.98 -14.14
N VAL A 5 8.91 3.32 -13.00
CA VAL A 5 7.62 2.89 -12.49
C VAL A 5 6.84 4.16 -12.17
N ASP A 6 5.81 4.46 -12.95
CA ASP A 6 4.92 5.59 -12.72
C ASP A 6 3.83 5.26 -11.68
N TYR A 7 3.25 6.30 -11.09
CA TYR A 7 2.27 6.15 -10.02
C TYR A 7 1.01 5.40 -10.48
N GLU A 8 0.55 5.72 -11.68
CA GLU A 8 -0.70 5.20 -12.25
C GLU A 8 -0.60 3.68 -12.42
N SER A 9 0.53 3.19 -12.94
CA SER A 9 0.81 1.76 -13.07
C SER A 9 0.79 1.03 -11.73
N ILE A 10 1.39 1.60 -10.67
CA ILE A 10 1.35 0.99 -9.32
C ILE A 10 -0.10 0.94 -8.82
N LYS A 11 -0.83 2.05 -8.94
CA LYS A 11 -2.20 2.15 -8.47
C LYS A 11 -3.11 1.14 -9.18
N ASP A 12 -3.02 1.07 -10.50
CA ASP A 12 -3.77 0.12 -11.31
C ASP A 12 -3.42 -1.32 -10.91
N SER A 13 -2.14 -1.65 -10.77
CA SER A 13 -1.69 -2.97 -10.31
C SER A 13 -2.34 -3.36 -8.99
N VAL A 14 -2.26 -2.48 -7.98
CA VAL A 14 -2.85 -2.73 -6.66
C VAL A 14 -4.38 -2.89 -6.74
N VAL A 15 -5.07 -2.02 -7.49
CA VAL A 15 -6.53 -2.08 -7.64
C VAL A 15 -6.94 -3.39 -8.29
N TYR A 16 -6.34 -3.76 -9.42
CA TYR A 16 -6.67 -5.00 -10.11
C TYR A 16 -6.38 -6.23 -9.26
N SER A 17 -5.26 -6.27 -8.55
CA SER A 17 -4.97 -7.36 -7.61
C SER A 17 -6.02 -7.46 -6.50
N PHE A 18 -6.47 -6.33 -5.93
CA PHE A 18 -7.51 -6.36 -4.91
C PHE A 18 -8.87 -6.80 -5.47
N GLU A 19 -9.24 -6.37 -6.67
CA GLU A 19 -10.46 -6.82 -7.36
C GLU A 19 -10.42 -8.32 -7.60
N GLU A 20 -9.35 -8.85 -8.19
CA GLU A 20 -9.15 -10.29 -8.42
C GLU A 20 -9.21 -11.08 -7.11
N TYR A 21 -8.41 -10.69 -6.11
CA TYR A 21 -8.35 -11.44 -4.86
C TYR A 21 -9.66 -11.39 -4.08
N ALA A 22 -10.36 -10.24 -4.04
CA ALA A 22 -11.60 -10.11 -3.29
C ALA A 22 -12.80 -10.75 -4.00
N GLU A 23 -12.93 -10.57 -5.32
CA GLU A 23 -14.09 -11.02 -6.09
C GLU A 23 -13.94 -12.47 -6.56
N ASP A 24 -12.78 -12.85 -7.08
CA ASP A 24 -12.58 -14.18 -7.68
C ASP A 24 -12.09 -15.20 -6.64
N ASP A 25 -11.13 -14.82 -5.78
CA ASP A 25 -10.55 -15.72 -4.77
C ASP A 25 -11.26 -15.67 -3.40
N GLY A 26 -12.11 -14.68 -3.17
CA GLY A 26 -12.83 -14.49 -1.90
C GLY A 26 -11.92 -14.13 -0.72
N PHE A 27 -10.78 -13.50 -0.99
CA PHE A 27 -9.82 -13.08 0.03
C PHE A 27 -10.34 -11.91 0.87
N THR A 28 -9.99 -11.93 2.15
CA THR A 28 -10.16 -10.78 3.05
C THR A 28 -9.17 -9.66 2.72
N ALA A 29 -9.44 -8.43 3.19
CA ALA A 29 -8.52 -7.31 3.03
C ALA A 29 -7.09 -7.62 3.53
N LEU A 30 -6.97 -8.41 4.60
CA LEU A 30 -5.70 -8.88 5.14
C LEU A 30 -4.97 -9.81 4.18
N GLN A 31 -5.66 -10.77 3.59
CA GLN A 31 -5.07 -11.71 2.65
C GLN A 31 -4.68 -11.00 1.36
N SER A 32 -5.55 -10.15 0.81
CA SER A 32 -5.26 -9.37 -0.41
C SER A 32 -4.07 -8.44 -0.19
N ALA A 33 -4.03 -7.70 0.91
CA ALA A 33 -2.90 -6.83 1.24
C ALA A 33 -1.57 -7.58 1.37
N ALA A 34 -1.59 -8.72 2.08
CA ALA A 34 -0.40 -9.55 2.23
C ALA A 34 0.08 -10.07 0.86
N LYS A 35 -0.86 -10.54 0.03
CA LYS A 35 -0.58 -11.10 -1.30
C LYS A 35 0.05 -10.08 -2.23
N VAL A 36 -0.49 -8.87 -2.31
CA VAL A 36 0.11 -7.75 -3.09
C VAL A 36 1.56 -7.51 -2.65
N PHE A 37 1.80 -7.36 -1.35
CA PHE A 37 3.15 -7.13 -0.84
C PHE A 37 4.10 -8.30 -1.12
N GLU A 38 3.61 -9.54 -1.10
CA GLU A 38 4.40 -10.73 -1.39
C GLU A 38 4.72 -10.93 -2.87
N GLU A 39 3.82 -10.57 -3.78
CA GLU A 39 4.00 -10.74 -5.22
C GLU A 39 4.86 -9.60 -5.79
N ASP A 40 4.58 -8.37 -5.36
CA ASP A 40 5.19 -7.16 -5.92
C ASP A 40 6.40 -6.68 -5.12
N TRP A 41 6.91 -7.50 -4.19
CA TRP A 41 7.96 -7.11 -3.24
C TRP A 41 9.20 -6.48 -3.89
N ARG A 42 9.53 -6.86 -5.13
CA ARG A 42 10.69 -6.30 -5.86
C ARG A 42 10.45 -4.87 -6.31
N GLU A 43 9.26 -4.60 -6.86
CA GLU A 43 8.90 -3.30 -7.39
C GLU A 43 8.56 -2.32 -6.26
N LEU A 44 7.84 -2.82 -5.26
CA LEU A 44 7.59 -2.12 -4.00
C LEU A 44 8.88 -1.61 -3.34
N ASN A 45 9.96 -2.39 -3.37
CA ASN A 45 11.25 -2.02 -2.76
C ASN A 45 12.23 -1.40 -3.76
N TYR A 46 11.78 -0.84 -4.88
CA TYR A 46 12.67 -0.22 -5.87
C TYR A 46 13.27 1.11 -5.40
N ASN A 47 12.47 1.97 -4.76
CA ASN A 47 12.91 3.21 -4.12
C ASN A 47 11.88 3.64 -3.05
N ASP A 48 12.03 4.82 -2.43
CA ASP A 48 11.09 5.27 -1.39
C ASP A 48 9.74 5.70 -1.97
N PHE A 49 9.73 6.13 -3.24
CA PHE A 49 8.51 6.45 -3.97
C PHE A 49 7.63 5.23 -4.22
N THR A 50 8.15 4.18 -4.85
CA THR A 50 7.35 2.98 -5.12
C THR A 50 6.88 2.36 -3.81
N LYS A 51 7.74 2.30 -2.80
CA LYS A 51 7.37 1.81 -1.47
C LYS A 51 6.21 2.58 -0.85
N THR A 52 6.28 3.91 -0.87
CA THR A 52 5.20 4.75 -0.34
C THR A 52 3.92 4.61 -1.17
N ALA A 53 4.03 4.56 -2.50
CA ALA A 53 2.89 4.41 -3.40
C ALA A 53 2.15 3.09 -3.16
N TYR A 54 2.85 1.95 -3.18
CA TYR A 54 2.26 0.65 -2.88
C TYR A 54 1.58 0.65 -1.51
N TYR A 55 2.27 1.17 -0.48
CA TYR A 55 1.71 1.17 0.87
C TYR A 55 0.41 1.98 0.97
N ILE A 56 0.36 3.17 0.35
CA ILE A 56 -0.82 4.04 0.37
C ILE A 56 -1.95 3.45 -0.47
N CYS A 57 -1.67 2.93 -1.66
CA CYS A 57 -2.68 2.28 -2.51
C CYS A 57 -3.31 1.08 -1.80
N VAL A 58 -2.50 0.20 -1.21
CA VAL A 58 -3.00 -0.97 -0.45
C VAL A 58 -3.84 -0.54 0.74
N ALA A 59 -3.43 0.50 1.47
CA ALA A 59 -4.21 1.03 2.58
C ALA A 59 -5.58 1.57 2.13
N ILE A 60 -5.65 2.25 0.99
CA ILE A 60 -6.91 2.75 0.41
C ILE A 60 -7.85 1.59 0.05
N GLU A 61 -7.37 0.55 -0.61
CA GLU A 61 -8.20 -0.62 -0.95
C GLU A 61 -8.72 -1.34 0.31
N CYS A 62 -7.88 -1.47 1.33
CA CYS A 62 -8.28 -1.97 2.64
C CYS A 62 -9.43 -1.12 3.25
N PHE A 63 -9.33 0.21 3.19
CA PHE A 63 -10.41 1.08 3.65
C PHE A 63 -11.72 0.92 2.85
N LYS A 64 -11.66 0.67 1.53
CA LYS A 64 -12.86 0.38 0.73
C LYS A 64 -13.57 -0.89 1.21
N LEU A 65 -12.81 -1.89 1.63
CA LEU A 65 -13.32 -3.13 2.23
C LEU A 65 -13.74 -2.98 3.70
N LYS A 66 -13.61 -1.78 4.28
CA LYS A 66 -13.89 -1.46 5.70
C LYS A 66 -13.06 -2.28 6.70
N GLU A 67 -11.91 -2.79 6.27
CA GLU A 67 -11.01 -3.60 7.07
C GLU A 67 -9.56 -3.21 6.79
N ILE A 68 -8.80 -2.85 7.82
CA ILE A 68 -7.37 -2.53 7.69
C ILE A 68 -6.53 -3.48 8.54
N PRO A 69 -5.56 -4.20 7.95
CA PRO A 69 -4.66 -5.06 8.71
C PRO A 69 -3.79 -4.26 9.69
N ASP A 70 -3.49 -4.84 10.85
CA ASP A 70 -2.70 -4.20 11.90
C ASP A 70 -1.27 -3.84 11.45
N PHE A 71 -0.67 -4.63 10.55
CA PHE A 71 0.64 -4.33 9.97
C PHE A 71 0.63 -3.13 9.00
N ILE A 72 -0.54 -2.80 8.43
CA ILE A 72 -0.74 -1.55 7.67
C ILE A 72 -1.04 -0.42 8.64
N TYR A 73 -2.01 -0.62 9.52
CA TYR A 73 -2.44 0.41 10.46
C TYR A 73 -1.28 0.92 11.33
N GLY A 74 -0.39 0.02 11.76
CA GLY A 74 0.75 0.33 12.63
C GLY A 74 1.83 1.22 12.02
N LYS A 75 1.96 1.31 10.68
CA LYS A 75 2.94 2.20 10.03
C LYS A 75 2.32 3.24 9.12
N LEU A 76 0.99 3.29 9.02
CA LEU A 76 0.30 4.21 8.12
C LEU A 76 0.62 5.68 8.39
N ASP A 77 0.76 6.08 9.66
CA ASP A 77 1.14 7.45 10.01
C ASP A 77 2.54 7.84 9.49
N PHE A 78 3.49 6.90 9.47
CA PHE A 78 4.82 7.13 8.91
C PHE A 78 4.74 7.44 7.41
N TYR A 79 4.05 6.60 6.63
CA TYR A 79 3.96 6.77 5.18
C TYR A 79 3.18 8.01 4.77
N ILE A 80 2.11 8.34 5.50
CA ILE A 80 1.31 9.54 5.24
C ILE A 80 2.10 10.83 5.46
N ASN A 81 3.01 10.84 6.43
CA ASN A 81 3.79 12.02 6.81
C ASN A 81 5.19 12.04 6.19
N SER A 82 5.60 10.97 5.50
CA SER A 82 6.88 10.90 4.80
C SER A 82 6.93 11.90 3.64
N ILE A 83 8.13 12.43 3.41
CA ILE A 83 8.46 13.29 2.27
C ILE A 83 9.67 12.76 1.49
N GLU A 84 10.25 11.64 1.94
CA GLU A 84 11.51 11.07 1.43
C GLU A 84 11.37 10.67 -0.05
N PHE A 85 10.18 10.20 -0.43
CA PHE A 85 9.86 9.81 -1.81
C PHE A 85 9.92 10.92 -2.86
N LYS A 86 9.94 12.20 -2.47
CA LYS A 86 9.83 13.32 -3.43
C LYS A 86 11.04 13.46 -4.36
N GLY A 87 12.16 12.81 -4.04
CA GLY A 87 13.35 12.80 -4.89
C GLY A 87 13.36 11.71 -5.97
N ASP A 88 12.45 10.73 -5.87
CA ASP A 88 12.58 9.45 -6.57
C ASP A 88 11.62 9.30 -7.77
N ALA A 89 10.77 10.30 -8.02
CA ALA A 89 9.79 10.30 -9.10
C ALA A 89 9.63 11.68 -9.74
N ASN A 90 8.92 11.73 -10.87
CA ASN A 90 8.60 13.00 -11.51
C ASN A 90 7.52 13.76 -10.71
N LYS A 91 7.35 15.06 -11.02
CA LYS A 91 6.43 15.94 -10.30
C LYS A 91 4.97 15.47 -10.39
N GLU A 92 4.56 14.93 -11.53
CA GLU A 92 3.19 14.49 -11.77
C GLU A 92 2.84 13.29 -10.89
N ASP A 93 3.70 12.27 -10.86
CA ASP A 93 3.57 11.11 -9.99
C ASP A 93 3.53 11.49 -8.50
N ILE A 94 4.38 12.44 -8.09
CA ILE A 94 4.39 12.96 -6.71
C ILE A 94 3.06 13.65 -6.38
N GLU A 95 2.52 14.45 -7.30
CA GLU A 95 1.24 15.14 -7.09
C GLU A 95 0.08 14.15 -6.96
N GLN A 96 0.06 13.09 -7.78
CA GLN A 96 -0.95 12.04 -7.69
C GLN A 96 -0.87 11.27 -6.36
N LEU A 97 0.32 10.84 -5.94
CA LEU A 97 0.53 10.19 -4.65
C LEU A 97 0.11 11.10 -3.48
N LEU A 98 0.42 12.40 -3.54
CA LEU A 98 0.00 13.35 -2.50
C LEU A 98 -1.53 13.50 -2.41
N GLN A 99 -2.26 13.40 -3.53
CA GLN A 99 -3.72 13.38 -3.52
C GLN A 99 -4.25 12.14 -2.80
N ASP A 100 -3.70 10.97 -3.10
CA ASP A 100 -4.12 9.72 -2.47
C ASP A 100 -3.68 9.61 -1.00
N ILE A 101 -2.53 10.18 -0.61
CA ILE A 101 -2.18 10.37 0.81
C ILE A 101 -3.23 11.21 1.53
N ASN A 102 -3.72 12.29 0.91
CA ASN A 102 -4.77 13.12 1.49
C ASN A 102 -6.11 12.40 1.57
N ASN A 103 -6.46 11.60 0.56
CA ASN A 103 -7.62 10.71 0.59
C ASN A 103 -7.50 9.70 1.74
N CYS A 104 -6.35 9.03 1.86
CA CYS A 104 -6.06 8.08 2.93
C CYS A 104 -6.20 8.71 4.32
N ARG A 105 -5.71 9.96 4.51
CA ARG A 105 -5.95 10.73 5.75
C ARG A 105 -7.43 10.96 6.06
N GLN A 106 -8.25 11.19 5.04
CA GLN A 106 -9.69 11.38 5.24
C GLN A 106 -10.36 10.06 5.63
N LEU A 107 -9.99 8.95 4.98
CA LEU A 107 -10.48 7.61 5.30
C LEU A 107 -10.10 7.20 6.74
N MET A 108 -8.87 7.46 7.18
CA MET A 108 -8.47 7.25 8.58
C MET A 108 -9.33 8.03 9.58
N LYS A 109 -9.69 9.28 9.24
CA LYS A 109 -10.49 10.15 10.12
C LYS A 109 -11.96 9.72 10.21
N SER A 110 -12.50 9.08 9.17
CA SER A 110 -13.89 8.61 9.17
C SER A 110 -14.13 7.55 10.24
N LYS A 111 -13.10 6.75 10.57
CA LYS A 111 -13.17 5.58 11.46
C LYS A 111 -14.24 4.55 11.06
N ASP A 112 -14.69 4.58 9.80
CA ASP A 112 -15.63 3.60 9.23
C ASP A 112 -14.88 2.36 8.73
N TYR A 113 -14.11 1.73 9.64
CA TYR A 113 -13.34 0.52 9.36
C TYR A 113 -12.99 -0.22 10.65
N LYS A 114 -12.63 -1.50 10.52
CA LYS A 114 -12.10 -2.32 11.62
C LYS A 114 -10.61 -2.56 11.40
N VAL A 115 -9.84 -2.50 12.49
CA VAL A 115 -8.46 -2.98 12.46
C VAL A 115 -8.48 -4.50 12.67
N ILE A 116 -7.91 -5.25 11.74
CA ILE A 116 -7.87 -6.71 11.77
C ILE A 116 -6.48 -7.16 12.21
N GLU A 117 -6.44 -7.95 13.28
CA GLU A 117 -5.20 -8.50 13.79
C GLU A 117 -4.72 -9.65 12.90
N SER A 118 -3.48 -9.56 12.43
CA SER A 118 -2.84 -10.63 11.67
C SER A 118 -2.18 -11.67 12.57
N SER A 119 -2.01 -12.88 12.03
CA SER A 119 -1.18 -13.88 12.71
C SER A 119 0.26 -13.37 12.80
N LEU A 120 0.99 -13.80 13.84
CA LEU A 120 2.39 -13.42 14.03
C LEU A 120 3.24 -13.74 12.78
N ASP A 121 2.98 -14.87 12.14
CA ASP A 121 3.71 -15.31 10.95
C ASP A 121 3.44 -14.38 9.75
N ALA A 122 2.17 -14.04 9.49
CA ALA A 122 1.79 -13.12 8.41
C ALA A 122 2.37 -11.73 8.66
N LYS A 123 2.27 -11.23 9.89
CA LYS A 123 2.84 -9.94 10.28
C LYS A 123 4.35 -9.89 10.05
N SER A 124 5.07 -10.88 10.56
CA SER A 124 6.54 -10.95 10.47
C SER A 124 7.02 -11.03 9.02
N ARG A 125 6.28 -11.77 8.19
CA ARG A 125 6.54 -11.90 6.74
C ARG A 125 6.42 -10.55 6.02
N ILE A 126 5.33 -9.82 6.25
CA ILE A 126 5.12 -8.50 5.64
C ILE A 126 6.09 -7.46 6.20
N GLU A 127 6.34 -7.46 7.51
CA GLU A 127 7.33 -6.58 8.11
C GLU A 127 8.73 -6.79 7.54
N TYR A 128 9.12 -8.04 7.28
CA TYR A 128 10.37 -8.37 6.61
C TYR A 128 10.41 -7.77 5.19
N ILE A 129 9.37 -7.99 4.37
CA ILE A 129 9.30 -7.46 3.00
C ILE A 129 9.43 -5.93 3.00
N LEU A 130 8.73 -5.23 3.89
CA LEU A 130 8.77 -3.77 3.98
C LEU A 130 10.10 -3.24 4.55
N SER A 131 10.86 -4.09 5.25
CA SER A 131 12.19 -3.74 5.78
C SER A 131 13.31 -3.88 4.75
N LEU A 132 13.05 -4.51 3.61
CA LEU A 132 14.02 -4.61 2.53
C LEU A 132 14.39 -3.20 2.07
N LYS A 133 15.68 -3.00 1.80
CA LYS A 133 16.20 -1.69 1.45
C LYS A 133 15.66 -1.25 0.09
N SER A 134 15.05 -0.07 0.07
CA SER A 134 14.74 0.72 -1.12
C SER A 134 15.99 1.42 -1.65
#